data_AF-A0A0B3SKH2-F1
#
_entry.id   AF-A0A0B3SKH2-F1
#
_cell.length_a   1.000
_cell.length_b   1.000
_cell.length_c   1.000
_cell.angle_alpha   90.00
_cell.angle_beta   90.00
_cell.angle_gamma   90.00
#
_symmetry.space_group_name_H-M   'P 1'
#
loop_
_entity.id
_entity.type
_entity.pdbx_description
1 polymer ?
#
loop_
_entity_poly.entity_id
_entity_poly.type
_entity_poly.pdbx_seq_one_letter_code
_entity_poly.pdbx_strand_id
1 'polypeptide(L)'
;MPPALPALDPMAAQSFAALFLAHVLADFVFQGRWMVDRKRNFGVLVLHVGVVFVLSWGALGGAWVVALMVALAHFAIDAVKAWSPARWRDTLAAFLLDQGAHLVTLLAAALWWPAAASQGLWAPWLPHLVAPAIFAAGLITTVLAGGYVVGMLTARFEVPLKGLPEAGRLIGQLERALIFLFVTIGEPTGIGFLIAAKSVLRFDTAKEDHRASEYVIIGTLASFAWALGASYGTLALMQIAQP
;
A
#
# COMPACT_ATOMS: atom_id res chain seq x y z
N MET A 1 -20.55 15.92 13.36
CA MET A 1 -20.24 14.58 12.82
C MET A 1 -20.35 14.68 11.31
N PRO A 2 -19.33 14.26 10.53
CA PRO A 2 -19.52 14.06 9.11
C PRO A 2 -20.66 13.04 8.89
N PRO A 3 -21.46 13.18 7.81
CA PRO A 3 -22.51 12.22 7.50
C PRO A 3 -21.91 10.81 7.36
N ALA A 4 -22.60 9.80 7.88
CA ALA A 4 -22.21 8.41 7.72
C ALA A 4 -22.13 8.09 6.21
N LEU A 5 -20.98 7.58 5.76
CA LEU A 5 -20.82 7.10 4.40
C LEU A 5 -21.77 5.91 4.17
N PRO A 6 -22.34 5.74 2.97
CA PRO A 6 -23.19 4.60 2.68
C PRO A 6 -22.40 3.30 2.88
N ALA A 7 -22.95 2.36 3.65
CA ALA A 7 -22.33 1.06 3.88
C ALA A 7 -22.26 0.28 2.55
N LEU A 8 -21.15 -0.42 2.34
CA LEU A 8 -21.06 -1.39 1.25
C LEU A 8 -21.91 -2.61 1.59
N ASP A 9 -22.39 -3.33 0.56
CA ASP A 9 -22.95 -4.65 0.75
C ASP A 9 -21.97 -5.52 1.59
N PRO A 10 -22.40 -6.14 2.70
CA PRO A 10 -21.47 -6.83 3.61
C PRO A 10 -20.68 -7.95 2.94
N MET A 11 -21.27 -8.64 1.96
CA MET A 11 -20.60 -9.72 1.23
C MET A 11 -19.53 -9.14 0.29
N ALA A 12 -19.86 -8.08 -0.46
CA ALA A 12 -18.89 -7.34 -1.26
C ALA A 12 -17.73 -6.80 -0.39
N ALA A 13 -18.01 -6.25 0.79
CA ALA A 13 -16.98 -5.76 1.71
C ALA A 13 -16.03 -6.87 2.17
N GLN A 14 -16.55 -8.07 2.48
CA GLN A 14 -15.75 -9.24 2.85
C GLN A 14 -14.82 -9.68 1.70
N SER A 15 -15.36 -9.79 0.49
CA SER A 15 -14.59 -10.18 -0.69
C SER A 15 -13.52 -9.13 -1.04
N PHE A 16 -13.85 -7.84 -0.94
CA PHE A 16 -12.90 -6.75 -1.14
C PHE A 16 -11.77 -6.78 -0.10
N ALA A 17 -12.08 -6.94 1.18
CA ALA A 17 -11.07 -6.98 2.24
C ALA A 17 -10.07 -8.13 2.04
N ALA A 18 -10.57 -9.32 1.68
CA ALA A 18 -9.74 -10.48 1.38
C ALA A 18 -8.81 -10.24 0.18
N LEU A 19 -9.37 -9.73 -0.93
CA LEU A 19 -8.61 -9.41 -2.14
C LEU A 19 -7.60 -8.27 -1.92
N PHE A 20 -7.97 -7.24 -1.17
CA PHE A 20 -7.10 -6.11 -0.87
C PHE A 20 -5.88 -6.55 -0.06
N LEU A 21 -6.07 -7.39 0.97
CA LEU A 21 -4.97 -7.99 1.71
C LEU A 21 -4.07 -8.84 0.81
N ALA A 22 -4.66 -9.70 -0.04
CA ALA A 22 -3.89 -10.53 -0.96
C ALA A 22 -3.03 -9.70 -1.94
N HIS A 23 -3.61 -8.63 -2.50
CA HIS A 23 -2.92 -7.71 -3.41
C HIS A 23 -1.70 -7.06 -2.75
N VAL A 24 -1.88 -6.43 -1.59
CA VAL A 24 -0.77 -5.70 -0.95
C VAL A 24 0.30 -6.64 -0.42
N LEU A 25 -0.05 -7.87 -0.03
CA LEU A 25 0.92 -8.93 0.27
C LEU A 25 1.72 -9.29 -0.99
N ALA A 26 1.06 -9.50 -2.13
CA ALA A 26 1.72 -9.84 -3.38
C ALA A 26 2.72 -8.73 -3.80
N ASP A 27 2.25 -7.49 -3.89
CA ASP A 27 3.01 -6.38 -4.49
C ASP A 27 4.07 -5.77 -3.56
N PHE A 28 3.87 -5.79 -2.24
CA PHE A 28 4.79 -5.11 -1.31
C PHE A 28 5.58 -6.04 -0.39
N VAL A 29 5.11 -7.27 -0.18
CA VAL A 29 5.78 -8.24 0.70
C VAL A 29 6.49 -9.33 -0.12
N PHE A 30 5.79 -9.95 -1.07
CA PHE A 30 6.32 -11.08 -1.83
C PHE A 30 7.01 -10.69 -3.14
N GLN A 31 6.72 -9.50 -3.70
CA GLN A 31 7.44 -8.97 -4.86
C GLN A 31 8.79 -8.36 -4.44
N GLY A 32 9.81 -9.21 -4.37
CA GLY A 32 11.17 -8.79 -4.02
C GLY A 32 11.81 -7.87 -5.07
N ARG A 33 12.86 -7.13 -4.67
CA ARG A 33 13.59 -6.19 -5.55
C ARG A 33 14.05 -6.83 -6.87
N TRP A 34 14.51 -8.08 -6.82
CA TRP A 34 14.94 -8.81 -8.01
C TRP A 34 13.81 -9.04 -9.02
N MET A 35 12.55 -9.18 -8.56
CA MET A 35 11.38 -9.31 -9.44
C MET A 35 11.07 -7.97 -10.10
N VAL A 36 11.12 -6.88 -9.33
CA VAL A 36 10.93 -5.51 -9.82
C VAL A 36 11.97 -5.16 -10.89
N ASP A 37 13.25 -5.41 -10.62
CA ASP A 37 14.35 -5.12 -11.54
C ASP A 37 14.25 -5.93 -12.85
N ARG A 38 13.59 -7.09 -12.80
CA ARG A 38 13.43 -8.02 -13.95
C ARG A 38 11.98 -8.08 -14.44
N LYS A 39 11.13 -7.10 -14.11
CA LYS A 39 9.68 -7.14 -14.40
C LYS A 39 9.33 -7.21 -15.89
N ARG A 40 10.27 -6.90 -16.78
CA ARG A 40 10.15 -7.07 -18.25
C ARG A 40 10.42 -8.50 -18.74
N ASN A 41 11.01 -9.35 -17.90
CA ASN A 41 11.14 -10.76 -18.21
C ASN A 41 9.79 -11.43 -18.03
N PHE A 42 9.27 -12.02 -19.11
CA PHE A 42 7.95 -12.64 -19.11
C PHE A 42 7.79 -13.72 -18.02
N GLY A 43 8.82 -14.54 -17.79
CA GLY A 43 8.78 -15.57 -16.75
C GLY A 43 8.70 -14.99 -15.34
N VAL A 44 9.38 -13.88 -15.07
CA VAL A 44 9.30 -13.18 -13.78
C VAL A 44 7.93 -12.53 -13.58
N LEU A 45 7.35 -11.95 -14.63
CA LEU A 45 6.00 -11.41 -14.58
C LEU A 45 4.95 -12.50 -14.32
N VAL A 46 5.04 -13.64 -15.02
CA VAL A 46 4.15 -14.80 -14.80
C VAL A 46 4.31 -15.34 -13.38
N LEU A 47 5.54 -15.40 -12.86
CA LEU A 47 5.78 -15.81 -11.47
C LEU A 47 5.09 -14.87 -10.48
N HIS A 48 5.21 -13.55 -10.66
CA HIS A 48 4.52 -12.56 -9.83
C HIS A 48 3.00 -12.77 -9.86
N VAL A 49 2.43 -12.94 -11.05
CA VAL A 49 1.00 -13.18 -11.22
C VAL A 49 0.56 -14.51 -10.61
N GLY A 50 1.42 -15.53 -10.63
CA GLY A 50 1.20 -16.77 -9.88
C GLY A 50 1.10 -16.53 -8.37
N VAL A 51 1.94 -15.65 -7.81
CA VAL A 51 1.84 -15.25 -6.39
C VAL A 51 0.52 -14.51 -6.14
N VAL A 52 0.13 -13.57 -7.00
CA VAL A 52 -1.17 -12.86 -6.91
C VAL A 52 -2.33 -13.85 -6.93
N PHE A 53 -2.31 -14.83 -7.83
CA PHE A 53 -3.33 -15.88 -7.91
C PHE A 53 -3.41 -16.70 -6.63
N VAL A 54 -2.28 -17.23 -6.14
CA VAL A 54 -2.24 -18.08 -4.95
C VAL A 54 -2.73 -17.33 -3.70
N LEU A 55 -2.28 -16.09 -3.51
CA LEU A 55 -2.71 -15.27 -2.39
C LEU A 55 -4.20 -14.91 -2.48
N SER A 56 -4.69 -14.55 -3.67
CA SER A 56 -6.12 -14.22 -3.87
C SER A 56 -7.01 -15.45 -3.67
N TRP A 57 -6.60 -16.60 -4.20
CA TRP A 57 -7.30 -17.88 -4.05
C TRP A 57 -7.36 -18.30 -2.58
N GLY A 58 -6.24 -18.21 -1.87
CA GLY A 58 -6.17 -18.50 -0.44
C GLY A 58 -7.01 -17.53 0.39
N ALA A 59 -6.92 -16.22 0.14
CA ALA A 59 -7.67 -15.20 0.89
C ALA A 59 -9.19 -15.31 0.68
N LEU A 60 -9.64 -15.68 -0.52
CA LEU A 60 -11.06 -15.95 -0.81
C LEU A 60 -11.52 -17.33 -0.31
N GLY A 61 -10.67 -18.11 0.33
CA GLY A 61 -11.04 -19.44 0.84
C GLY A 61 -11.32 -20.46 -0.27
N GLY A 62 -10.72 -20.30 -1.44
CA GLY A 62 -10.78 -21.30 -2.50
C GLY A 62 -11.57 -20.90 -3.76
N ALA A 63 -12.14 -19.69 -3.82
CA ALA A 63 -12.89 -19.20 -4.99
C ALA A 63 -11.97 -18.93 -6.20
N TRP A 64 -11.53 -19.99 -6.86
CA TRP A 64 -10.47 -19.96 -7.87
C TRP A 64 -10.85 -19.18 -9.13
N VAL A 65 -12.13 -19.15 -9.52
CA VAL A 65 -12.57 -18.39 -10.69
C VAL A 65 -12.32 -16.89 -10.49
N VAL A 66 -12.72 -16.36 -9.32
CA VAL A 66 -12.53 -14.94 -9.00
C VAL A 66 -11.04 -14.62 -8.85
N ALA A 67 -10.29 -15.48 -8.16
CA ALA A 67 -8.84 -15.33 -8.03
C ALA A 67 -8.11 -15.34 -9.39
N LEU A 68 -8.54 -16.20 -10.31
CA LEU A 68 -7.99 -16.24 -11.67
C LEU A 68 -8.31 -14.97 -12.45
N MET A 69 -9.55 -14.48 -12.39
CA MET A 69 -9.95 -13.24 -13.06
C MET A 69 -9.16 -12.03 -12.53
N VAL A 70 -8.98 -11.93 -11.21
CA VAL A 70 -8.15 -10.89 -10.57
C VAL A 70 -6.70 -11.02 -11.02
N ALA A 71 -6.12 -12.22 -11.02
CA ALA A 71 -4.74 -12.43 -11.45
C ALA A 71 -4.52 -12.09 -12.93
N LEU A 72 -5.49 -12.39 -13.82
CA LEU A 72 -5.43 -12.00 -15.23
C LEU A 72 -5.53 -10.49 -15.43
N ALA A 73 -6.41 -9.82 -14.67
CA ALA A 73 -6.49 -8.37 -14.67
C ALA A 73 -5.18 -7.73 -14.16
N HIS A 74 -4.61 -8.29 -13.08
CA HIS A 74 -3.31 -7.88 -12.53
C HIS A 74 -2.20 -8.02 -13.58
N PHE A 75 -2.12 -9.17 -14.26
CA PHE A 75 -1.17 -9.41 -15.35
C PHE A 75 -1.29 -8.33 -16.43
N ALA A 76 -2.51 -8.02 -16.88
CA ALA A 76 -2.72 -7.03 -17.93
C ALA A 76 -2.25 -5.63 -17.50
N ILE A 77 -2.53 -5.21 -16.27
CA ILE A 77 -2.09 -3.91 -15.73
C ILE A 77 -0.57 -3.86 -15.63
N ASP A 78 0.04 -4.87 -14.98
CA ASP A 78 1.48 -4.95 -14.79
C ASP A 78 2.23 -5.04 -16.14
N ALA A 79 1.66 -5.75 -17.11
CA ALA A 79 2.16 -5.84 -18.47
C ALA A 79 2.23 -4.46 -19.14
N VAL A 80 1.10 -3.75 -19.18
CA VAL A 80 1.01 -2.43 -19.79
C VAL A 80 2.06 -1.49 -19.19
N LYS A 81 2.22 -1.49 -17.87
CA LYS A 81 3.25 -0.69 -17.19
C LYS A 81 4.67 -1.15 -17.50
N ALA A 82 4.96 -2.45 -17.43
CA ALA A 82 6.31 -2.99 -17.63
C ALA A 82 6.87 -2.69 -19.03
N TRP A 83 6.01 -2.77 -20.05
CA TRP A 83 6.37 -2.52 -21.44
C TRP A 83 6.19 -1.06 -21.90
N SER A 84 5.70 -0.18 -21.02
CA SER A 84 5.67 1.27 -21.29
C SER A 84 7.08 1.90 -21.33
N PRO A 85 7.28 2.99 -22.09
CA PRO A 85 8.57 3.69 -22.13
C PRO A 85 8.99 4.19 -20.75
N ALA A 86 10.30 4.14 -20.46
CA ALA A 86 10.86 4.46 -19.13
C ALA A 86 10.43 5.83 -18.59
N ARG A 87 10.40 6.85 -19.46
CA ARG A 87 9.95 8.22 -19.13
C ARG A 87 8.54 8.31 -18.53
N TRP A 88 7.67 7.34 -18.82
CA TRP A 88 6.32 7.25 -18.27
C TRP A 88 6.28 6.28 -17.08
N ARG A 89 6.86 5.09 -17.27
CA ARG A 89 6.82 3.98 -16.30
C ARG A 89 7.42 4.33 -14.94
N ASP A 90 8.55 5.04 -14.92
CA ASP A 90 9.34 5.26 -13.70
C ASP A 90 8.90 6.52 -12.93
N THR A 91 7.67 6.99 -13.17
CA THR A 91 7.12 8.19 -12.54
C THR A 91 6.19 7.85 -11.38
N LEU A 92 6.09 8.75 -10.40
CA LEU A 92 5.12 8.62 -9.31
C LEU A 92 3.68 8.49 -9.85
N ALA A 93 3.35 9.21 -10.92
CA ALA A 93 2.03 9.14 -11.55
C ALA A 93 1.73 7.74 -12.09
N ALA A 94 2.68 7.11 -12.80
CA ALA A 94 2.49 5.73 -13.29
C ALA A 94 2.38 4.72 -12.15
N PHE A 95 3.10 4.92 -11.03
CA PHE A 95 2.94 4.09 -9.84
C PHE A 95 1.53 4.25 -9.23
N LEU A 96 1.04 5.47 -9.05
CA LEU A 96 -0.29 5.71 -8.48
C LEU A 96 -1.42 5.23 -9.40
N LEU A 97 -1.29 5.41 -10.72
CA LEU A 97 -2.27 4.92 -11.70
C LEU A 97 -2.34 3.39 -11.73
N ASP A 98 -1.19 2.72 -11.62
CA ASP A 98 -1.09 1.26 -11.55
C ASP A 98 -1.77 0.70 -10.30
N GLN A 99 -1.45 1.24 -9.12
CA GLN A 99 -2.10 0.83 -7.88
C GLN A 99 -3.60 1.18 -7.86
N GLY A 100 -3.98 2.31 -8.45
CA GLY A 100 -5.38 2.69 -8.64
C GLY A 100 -6.13 1.71 -9.56
N ALA A 101 -5.53 1.30 -10.67
CA ALA A 101 -6.11 0.31 -11.58
C ALA A 101 -6.30 -1.03 -10.88
N HIS A 102 -5.31 -1.51 -10.11
CA HIS A 102 -5.44 -2.71 -9.30
C HIS A 102 -6.61 -2.59 -8.31
N LEU A 103 -6.67 -1.52 -7.50
CA LEU A 103 -7.79 -1.30 -6.57
C LEU A 103 -9.17 -1.28 -7.24
N VAL A 104 -9.28 -0.66 -8.42
CA VAL A 104 -10.51 -0.67 -9.22
C VAL A 104 -10.89 -2.10 -9.63
N THR A 105 -9.93 -2.93 -10.04
CA THR A 105 -10.22 -4.33 -10.39
C THR A 105 -10.64 -5.16 -9.17
N LEU A 106 -10.05 -4.94 -8.00
CA LEU A 106 -10.47 -5.62 -6.76
C LEU A 106 -11.89 -5.22 -6.36
N LEU A 107 -12.21 -3.92 -6.44
CA LEU A 107 -13.54 -3.41 -6.17
C LEU A 107 -14.56 -3.97 -7.17
N ALA A 108 -14.24 -3.95 -8.46
CA ALA A 108 -15.11 -4.52 -9.51
C ALA A 108 -15.35 -6.02 -9.28
N ALA A 109 -14.31 -6.79 -8.93
CA ALA A 109 -14.43 -8.20 -8.61
C ALA A 109 -15.32 -8.44 -7.38
N ALA A 110 -15.15 -7.63 -6.33
CA ALA A 110 -15.96 -7.72 -5.12
C ALA A 110 -17.43 -7.35 -5.35
N LEU A 111 -17.72 -6.39 -6.24
CA LEU A 111 -19.10 -6.02 -6.59
C LEU A 111 -19.75 -7.03 -7.54
N TRP A 112 -18.98 -7.66 -8.43
CA TRP A 112 -19.49 -8.64 -9.38
C TRP A 112 -19.65 -10.03 -8.78
N TRP A 113 -18.78 -10.40 -7.83
CA TRP A 113 -18.85 -11.66 -7.06
C TRP A 113 -18.84 -11.37 -5.54
N PRO A 114 -19.88 -10.73 -5.00
CA PRO A 114 -19.93 -10.37 -3.58
C PRO A 114 -19.81 -11.58 -2.67
N ALA A 115 -20.35 -12.73 -3.08
CA ALA A 115 -20.32 -13.97 -2.30
C ALA A 115 -18.99 -14.75 -2.36
N ALA A 116 -17.96 -14.26 -3.07
CA ALA A 116 -16.76 -15.04 -3.32
C ALA A 116 -16.06 -15.51 -2.04
N ALA A 117 -15.87 -14.61 -1.08
CA ALA A 117 -15.28 -14.97 0.21
C ALA A 117 -16.25 -15.80 1.08
N SER A 118 -17.54 -15.46 1.09
CA SER A 118 -18.55 -16.10 1.95
C SER A 118 -18.97 -17.50 1.50
N GLN A 119 -18.59 -17.92 0.29
CA GLN A 119 -18.71 -19.30 -0.18
C GLN A 119 -17.42 -20.11 0.00
N GLY A 120 -16.33 -19.44 0.40
CA GLY A 120 -15.04 -20.07 0.60
C GLY A 120 -14.89 -20.73 1.98
N LEU A 121 -13.74 -21.38 2.17
CA LEU A 121 -13.33 -22.03 3.41
C LEU A 121 -13.48 -21.11 4.63
N TRP A 122 -13.20 -19.81 4.47
CA TRP A 122 -13.19 -18.86 5.58
C TRP A 122 -14.56 -18.35 6.01
N ALA A 123 -15.64 -18.73 5.32
CA ALA A 123 -16.99 -18.19 5.53
C ALA A 123 -17.42 -18.10 7.01
N PRO A 124 -17.21 -19.12 7.87
CA PRO A 124 -17.61 -19.06 9.29
C PRO A 124 -16.87 -17.99 10.11
N TRP A 125 -15.69 -17.57 9.66
CA TRP A 125 -14.82 -16.64 10.40
C TRP A 125 -14.76 -15.23 9.80
N LEU A 126 -15.39 -14.99 8.64
CA LEU A 126 -15.36 -13.69 7.96
C LEU A 126 -15.72 -12.49 8.85
N PRO A 127 -16.75 -12.56 9.72
CA PRO A 127 -17.06 -11.44 10.62
C PRO A 127 -15.89 -11.03 11.53
N HIS A 128 -14.98 -11.96 11.82
CA HIS A 128 -13.80 -11.72 12.65
C HIS A 128 -12.52 -11.42 11.83
N LEU A 129 -12.52 -11.72 10.53
CA LEU A 129 -11.34 -11.59 9.67
C LEU A 129 -11.30 -10.28 8.88
N VAL A 130 -12.46 -9.66 8.58
CA VAL A 130 -12.53 -8.44 7.76
C VAL A 130 -11.72 -7.28 8.36
N ALA A 131 -11.94 -6.97 9.64
CA ALA A 131 -11.25 -5.86 10.29
C ALA A 131 -9.72 -6.08 10.39
N PRO A 132 -9.23 -7.25 10.84
CA PRO A 132 -7.80 -7.57 10.79
C PRO A 132 -7.21 -7.51 9.37
N ALA A 133 -7.94 -7.97 8.35
CA ALA A 133 -7.47 -7.94 6.97
C ALA A 133 -7.30 -6.51 6.45
N ILE A 134 -8.29 -5.64 6.68
CA ILE A 134 -8.21 -4.22 6.32
C ILE A 134 -7.09 -3.53 7.11
N PHE A 135 -6.96 -3.80 8.41
CA PHE A 135 -5.91 -3.21 9.24
C PHE A 135 -4.51 -3.60 8.76
N ALA A 136 -4.28 -4.89 8.49
CA ALA A 136 -3.01 -5.39 7.98
C ALA A 136 -2.70 -4.80 6.59
N ALA A 137 -3.70 -4.74 5.71
CA ALA A 137 -3.53 -4.16 4.38
C ALA A 137 -3.22 -2.65 4.43
N GLY A 138 -3.89 -1.93 5.33
CA GLY A 138 -3.66 -0.53 5.63
C GLY A 138 -2.25 -0.26 6.18
N LEU A 139 -1.76 -1.11 7.09
CA LEU A 139 -0.40 -1.02 7.62
C LEU A 139 0.65 -1.23 6.53
N ILE A 140 0.48 -2.26 5.70
CA ILE A 140 1.39 -2.55 4.57
C ILE A 140 1.41 -1.37 3.58
N THR A 141 0.24 -0.84 3.22
CA THR A 141 0.11 0.31 2.32
C THR A 141 0.77 1.57 2.91
N THR A 142 0.55 1.81 4.21
CA THR A 142 1.12 2.96 4.90
C THR A 142 2.65 2.86 4.97
N VAL A 143 3.17 1.72 5.40
CA VAL A 143 4.61 1.56 5.71
C VAL A 143 5.43 1.25 4.46
N LEU A 144 5.05 0.21 3.70
CA LEU A 144 5.83 -0.30 2.57
C LEU A 144 5.55 0.49 1.29
N ALA A 145 4.29 0.62 0.86
CA ALA A 145 3.95 1.38 -0.35
C ALA A 145 4.36 2.85 -0.21
N GLY A 146 4.22 3.42 0.99
CA GLY A 146 4.70 4.78 1.29
C GLY A 146 6.20 4.98 1.07
N GLY A 147 7.02 3.93 1.25
CA GLY A 147 8.45 3.99 0.93
C GLY A 147 8.71 4.19 -0.56
N TYR A 148 7.94 3.50 -1.42
CA TYR A 148 8.02 3.68 -2.88
C TYR A 148 7.55 5.08 -3.30
N VAL A 149 6.42 5.56 -2.75
CA VAL A 149 5.89 6.90 -3.04
C VAL A 149 6.91 7.99 -2.73
N VAL A 150 7.48 7.95 -1.52
CA VAL A 150 8.49 8.94 -1.10
C VAL A 150 9.75 8.81 -1.96
N GLY A 151 10.24 7.59 -2.19
CA GLY A 151 11.42 7.35 -3.01
C GLY A 151 11.27 7.88 -4.44
N MET A 152 10.13 7.65 -5.09
CA MET A 152 9.86 8.16 -6.44
C MET A 152 9.68 9.68 -6.46
N LEU A 153 9.06 10.26 -5.43
CA LEU A 153 8.90 11.72 -5.32
C LEU A 153 10.25 12.43 -5.16
N THR A 154 11.15 11.85 -4.37
CA THR A 154 12.45 12.45 -4.07
C THR A 154 13.55 12.06 -5.04
N ALA A 155 13.34 11.06 -5.91
CA ALA A 155 14.32 10.60 -6.91
C ALA A 155 14.83 11.70 -7.85
N ARG A 156 14.06 12.77 -8.05
CA ARG A 156 14.45 13.94 -8.84
C ARG A 156 15.53 14.81 -8.21
N PHE A 157 15.79 14.63 -6.91
CA PHE A 157 16.76 15.40 -6.17
C PHE A 157 18.05 14.59 -6.06
N GLU A 158 19.05 14.95 -6.86
CA GLU A 158 20.39 14.35 -6.81
C GLU A 158 21.15 14.88 -5.58
N VAL A 159 20.88 14.29 -4.42
CA VAL A 159 21.48 14.68 -3.14
C VAL A 159 22.29 13.51 -2.58
N PRO A 160 23.63 13.63 -2.47
CA PRO A 160 24.46 12.58 -1.88
C PRO A 160 24.20 12.50 -0.38
N LEU A 161 23.55 11.43 0.06
CA LEU A 161 23.29 11.20 1.47
C LEU A 161 24.52 10.56 2.14
N LYS A 162 24.99 11.18 3.23
CA LYS A 162 25.98 10.59 4.13
C LYS A 162 25.26 9.78 5.21
N GLY A 163 25.76 8.59 5.55
CA GLY A 163 25.22 7.78 6.64
C GLY A 163 25.28 6.28 6.38
N LEU A 164 24.62 5.53 7.27
CA LEU A 164 24.54 4.07 7.19
C LEU A 164 23.66 3.62 6.00
N PRO A 165 24.03 2.53 5.30
CA PRO A 165 23.18 1.92 4.28
C PRO A 165 21.78 1.62 4.84
N GLU A 166 20.74 1.93 4.07
CA GLU A 166 19.33 1.71 4.40
C GLU A 166 18.76 2.40 5.66
N ALA A 167 19.55 3.15 6.44
CA ALA A 167 19.04 3.79 7.65
C ALA A 167 17.83 4.72 7.38
N GLY A 168 17.88 5.51 6.31
CA GLY A 168 16.75 6.36 5.92
C GLY A 168 15.47 5.57 5.58
N ARG A 169 15.61 4.38 5.00
CA ARG A 169 14.48 3.48 4.70
C ARG A 169 13.85 2.96 6.00
N LEU A 170 14.68 2.48 6.93
CA LEU A 170 14.22 1.97 8.22
C LEU A 170 13.57 3.08 9.07
N ILE A 171 14.21 4.24 9.17
CA ILE A 171 13.65 5.41 9.88
C ILE A 171 12.28 5.77 9.30
N GLY A 172 12.16 5.87 7.97
CA GLY A 172 10.89 6.16 7.32
C GLY A 172 9.83 5.09 7.58
N GLN A 173 10.19 3.81 7.63
CA GLN A 173 9.25 2.74 7.97
C GLN A 173 8.75 2.85 9.41
N LEU A 174 9.65 3.09 10.37
CA LEU A 174 9.30 3.26 11.78
C LEU A 174 8.39 4.48 11.99
N GLU A 175 8.70 5.61 11.35
CA GLU A 175 7.87 6.82 11.44
C GLU A 175 6.45 6.60 10.89
N ARG A 176 6.32 5.97 9.72
CA ARG A 176 5.01 5.67 9.14
C ARG A 176 4.23 4.65 9.97
N ALA A 177 4.91 3.67 10.56
CA ALA A 177 4.28 2.72 11.48
C ALA A 177 3.77 3.40 12.76
N LEU A 178 4.54 4.33 13.34
CA LEU A 178 4.11 5.13 14.49
C LEU A 178 2.93 6.04 14.14
N ILE A 179 2.95 6.68 12.96
CA ILE A 179 1.81 7.49 12.48
C ILE A 179 0.57 6.62 12.33
N PHE A 180 0.68 5.46 11.68
CA PHE A 180 -0.43 4.51 11.53
C PHE A 180 -0.98 4.08 12.89
N LEU A 181 -0.11 3.75 13.85
CA LEU A 181 -0.49 3.42 15.21
C LEU A 181 -1.25 4.58 15.88
N PHE A 182 -0.69 5.78 15.91
CA PHE A 182 -1.32 6.95 16.55
C PHE A 182 -2.67 7.29 15.94
N VAL A 183 -2.82 7.21 14.62
CA VAL A 183 -4.13 7.41 13.97
C VAL A 183 -5.12 6.31 14.37
N THR A 184 -4.69 5.04 14.34
CA THR A 184 -5.61 3.91 14.57
C THR A 184 -6.02 3.74 16.03
N ILE A 185 -5.21 4.18 17.00
CA ILE A 185 -5.60 4.20 18.42
C ILE A 185 -6.35 5.49 18.83
N GLY A 186 -6.62 6.40 17.89
CA GLY A 186 -7.36 7.63 18.15
C GLY A 186 -6.55 8.77 18.77
N GLU A 187 -5.20 8.71 18.71
CA GLU A 187 -4.28 9.70 19.28
C GLU A 187 -3.42 10.42 18.21
N PRO A 188 -4.01 11.02 17.16
CA PRO A 188 -3.25 11.66 16.08
C PRO A 188 -2.43 12.87 16.57
N THR A 189 -2.77 13.44 17.74
CA THR A 189 -2.00 14.52 18.38
C THR A 189 -0.55 14.10 18.67
N GLY A 190 -0.30 12.82 18.97
CA GLY A 190 1.05 12.27 19.22
C GLY A 190 1.99 12.40 18.02
N ILE A 191 1.44 12.51 16.80
CA ILE A 191 2.23 12.72 15.58
C ILE A 191 2.98 14.06 15.65
N GLY A 192 2.38 15.10 16.27
CA GLY A 192 3.03 16.41 16.46
C GLY A 192 4.35 16.31 17.23
N PHE A 193 4.41 15.45 18.25
CA PHE A 193 5.64 15.17 18.98
C PHE A 193 6.69 14.50 18.09
N LEU A 194 6.29 13.55 17.26
CA LEU A 194 7.19 12.89 16.30
C LEU A 194 7.77 13.90 15.29
N ILE A 195 6.96 14.84 14.79
CA ILE A 195 7.44 15.93 13.90
C ILE A 195 8.43 16.84 14.63
N ALA A 196 8.10 17.25 15.86
CA ALA A 196 8.92 18.15 16.66
C ALA A 196 10.28 17.52 16.99
N ALA A 197 10.29 16.27 17.47
CA ALA A 197 11.51 15.53 17.78
C ALA A 197 12.45 15.44 16.58
N LYS A 198 11.91 15.10 15.40
CA LYS A 198 12.71 15.05 14.15
C LYS A 198 13.24 16.41 13.73
N SER A 199 12.46 17.47 13.92
CA SER A 199 12.86 18.83 13.58
C SER A 199 14.01 19.31 14.46
N VAL A 200 13.97 19.00 15.77
CA VAL A 200 15.05 19.31 16.72
C VAL A 200 16.37 18.67 16.28
N LEU A 201 16.35 17.38 15.93
CA LEU A 201 17.55 16.63 15.51
C LEU A 201 18.17 17.12 14.18
N ARG A 202 17.43 17.89 13.38
CA ARG A 202 17.89 18.37 12.05
C ARG A 202 18.45 19.79 12.07
N PHE A 203 18.32 20.55 13.16
CA PHE A 203 18.80 21.94 13.20
C PHE A 203 20.31 22.06 12.98
N ASP A 204 21.10 21.09 13.47
CA ASP A 204 22.56 21.15 13.34
C ASP A 204 23.03 20.76 11.94
N THR A 205 22.42 19.75 11.32
CA THR A 205 22.78 19.32 9.95
C THR A 205 22.30 20.31 8.88
N ALA A 206 21.26 21.12 9.15
CA ALA A 206 20.85 22.21 8.28
C ALA A 206 21.90 23.32 8.12
N LYS A 207 22.79 23.50 9.10
CA LYS A 207 23.88 24.49 9.05
C LYS A 207 25.07 24.03 8.20
N GLU A 208 25.23 22.72 8.03
CA GLU A 208 26.37 22.12 7.32
C GLU A 208 26.05 21.78 5.86
N ASP A 209 24.82 21.34 5.55
CA ASP A 209 24.41 20.97 4.19
C ASP A 209 22.93 21.31 3.93
N HIS A 210 22.71 22.48 3.32
CA HIS A 210 21.37 23.01 3.03
C HIS A 210 20.57 22.10 2.08
N ARG A 211 21.22 21.52 1.05
CA ARG A 211 20.53 20.66 0.06
C ARG A 211 20.09 19.34 0.69
N ALA A 212 20.92 18.75 1.56
CA ALA A 212 20.55 17.57 2.32
C ALA A 212 19.39 17.84 3.29
N SER A 213 19.42 18.99 3.97
CA SER A 213 18.32 19.39 4.85
C SER A 213 17.00 19.52 4.08
N GLU A 214 16.98 20.27 2.97
CA GLU A 214 15.81 20.46 2.09
C GLU A 214 15.23 19.12 1.60
N TYR A 215 16.09 18.23 1.11
CA TYR A 215 15.73 16.87 0.69
C TYR A 215 14.99 16.11 1.80
N VAL A 216 15.53 16.14 3.02
CA VAL A 216 14.93 15.45 4.18
C VAL A 216 13.62 16.12 4.61
N ILE A 217 13.49 17.45 4.52
CA ILE A 217 12.21 18.14 4.80
C ILE A 217 11.14 17.65 3.85
N ILE A 218 11.41 17.72 2.55
CA ILE A 218 10.46 17.36 1.48
C ILE A 218 10.06 15.88 1.63
N GLY A 219 11.05 15.00 1.82
CA GLY A 219 10.80 13.57 2.02
C GLY A 219 9.96 13.28 3.27
N THR A 220 10.21 13.97 4.37
CA THR A 220 9.45 13.81 5.63
C THR A 220 8.00 14.28 5.47
N LEU A 221 7.79 15.49 4.93
CA LEU A 221 6.45 16.04 4.73
C LEU A 221 5.61 15.16 3.80
N ALA A 222 6.20 14.68 2.71
CA ALA A 222 5.54 13.75 1.80
C ALA A 222 5.22 12.40 2.47
N SER A 223 6.16 11.86 3.24
CA SER A 223 5.97 10.60 3.98
C SER A 223 4.82 10.72 5.00
N PHE A 224 4.72 11.86 5.68
CA PHE A 224 3.66 12.10 6.67
C PHE A 224 2.31 12.31 5.98
N ALA A 225 2.27 13.06 4.88
CA ALA A 225 1.05 13.23 4.10
C ALA A 225 0.51 11.88 3.60
N TRP A 226 1.39 11.01 3.07
CA TRP A 226 1.02 9.66 2.67
C TRP A 226 0.51 8.84 3.86
N ALA A 227 1.27 8.81 4.96
CA ALA A 227 0.92 7.98 6.10
C ALA A 227 -0.39 8.39 6.76
N LEU A 228 -0.65 9.70 6.90
CA LEU A 228 -1.93 10.22 7.37
C LEU A 228 -3.06 9.82 6.44
N GLY A 229 -2.91 10.06 5.13
CA GLY A 229 -3.94 9.73 4.14
C GLY A 229 -4.27 8.24 4.12
N ALA A 230 -3.26 7.37 4.08
CA ALA A 230 -3.44 5.92 4.10
C ALA A 230 -4.04 5.41 5.43
N SER A 231 -3.64 5.97 6.56
CA SER A 231 -4.17 5.59 7.88
C SER A 231 -5.65 5.97 8.03
N TYR A 232 -6.02 7.21 7.71
CA TYR A 232 -7.42 7.62 7.73
C TYR A 232 -8.26 6.91 6.67
N GLY A 233 -7.69 6.64 5.49
CA GLY A 233 -8.32 5.80 4.46
C GLY A 233 -8.60 4.38 4.98
N THR A 234 -7.69 3.81 5.77
CA THR A 234 -7.90 2.52 6.43
C THR A 234 -9.06 2.58 7.43
N LEU A 235 -9.11 3.62 8.28
CA LEU A 235 -10.22 3.80 9.23
C LEU A 235 -11.56 3.99 8.52
N ALA A 236 -11.60 4.80 7.45
CA ALA A 236 -12.79 4.98 6.64
C ALA A 236 -13.26 3.66 6.00
N LEU A 237 -12.32 2.87 5.48
CA LEU A 237 -12.60 1.56 4.92
C LEU A 237 -13.15 0.59 5.98
N MET A 238 -12.59 0.58 7.18
CA MET A 238 -13.11 -0.22 8.30
C MET A 238 -14.54 0.20 8.69
N GLN A 239 -14.86 1.49 8.66
CA GLN A 239 -16.21 1.99 8.97
C GLN A 239 -17.25 1.57 7.93
N ILE A 240 -16.92 1.58 6.63
CA ILE A 240 -17.88 1.23 5.57
C ILE A 240 -17.98 -0.29 5.34
N ALA A 241 -17.00 -1.06 5.81
CA ALA A 241 -16.93 -2.51 5.65
C ALA A 241 -17.46 -3.29 6.86
N GLN A 242 -17.69 -2.63 7.99
CA GLN A 242 -18.37 -3.23 9.13
C GLN A 242 -19.89 -3.13 8.96
N PRO A 243 -20.63 -4.21 9.26
CA PRO A 243 -22.09 -4.23 9.19
C PRO A 243 -22.75 -3.36 10.27
#